data_AF-A0A2S6NJG3-F1
#
_entry.id   AF-A0A2S6NJG3-F1
#
_cell.length_a   1.000
_cell.length_b   1.000
_cell.length_c   1.000
_cell.angle_alpha   90.00
_cell.angle_beta   90.00
_cell.angle_gamma   90.00
#
_symmetry.space_group_name_H-M   'P 1'
#
loop_
_entity.id
_entity.type
_entity.pdbx_description
1 polymer ?
#
loop_
_entity_poly.entity_id
_entity_poly.type
_entity_poly.pdbx_seq_one_letter_code
_entity_poly.pdbx_strand_id
1 'polypeptide(L)'
;MTPETGYFLAKARRLLREAEVMLAMQPHDAAGRTAYLAGFHAAQALISEKTDRSVKTHRGVSAELHRLTRDDPRFDTGLRTFLGRTYQLKGIADYETGPGAEVSCEQATEALATIACIQLRRSDRMVDAGSAKATASISAMGKYRTRSSTWTLCKPTPGRRRGLEGKPVNTVTIGVSDIKAIKRRPAGRA
;
A
#
# COMPACT_ATOMS: atom_id res chain seq x y z
N MET A 1 1.33 17.83 8.84
CA MET A 1 0.23 16.95 8.40
C MET A 1 -1.02 17.39 9.13
N THR A 2 -2.13 17.65 8.43
CA THR A 2 -3.41 17.97 9.07
C THR A 2 -4.01 16.71 9.73
N PRO A 3 -4.86 16.83 10.76
CA PRO A 3 -5.57 15.68 11.33
C PRO A 3 -6.36 14.89 10.28
N GLU A 4 -7.05 15.60 9.38
CA GLU A 4 -7.80 15.04 8.25
C GLU A 4 -6.93 14.11 7.39
N THR A 5 -5.74 14.58 6.99
CA THR A 5 -4.76 13.78 6.23
C THR A 5 -4.37 12.52 7.00
N GLY A 6 -4.16 12.66 8.32
CA GLY A 6 -3.85 11.55 9.22
C GLY A 6 -4.93 10.46 9.22
N TYR A 7 -6.20 10.85 9.30
CA TYR A 7 -7.32 9.92 9.27
C TYR A 7 -7.40 9.13 7.97
N PHE A 8 -7.24 9.80 6.83
CA PHE A 8 -7.23 9.13 5.53
C PHE A 8 -6.07 8.14 5.38
N LEU A 9 -4.86 8.50 5.81
CA LEU A 9 -3.72 7.58 5.78
C LEU A 9 -3.90 6.38 6.71
N ALA A 10 -4.43 6.60 7.91
CA ALA A 10 -4.73 5.51 8.84
C ALA A 10 -5.75 4.53 8.24
N LYS A 11 -6.80 5.05 7.60
CA LYS A 11 -7.81 4.24 6.91
C LYS A 11 -7.22 3.48 5.72
N ALA A 12 -6.41 4.12 4.89
CA ALA A 12 -5.74 3.50 3.75
C ALA A 12 -4.83 2.34 4.16
N ARG A 13 -4.03 2.50 5.23
CA ARG A 13 -3.15 1.45 5.77
C ARG A 13 -3.93 0.26 6.33
N ARG A 14 -5.04 0.53 7.02
CA ARG A 14 -5.93 -0.50 7.55
C ARG A 14 -6.55 -1.31 6.41
N LEU A 15 -7.07 -0.64 5.38
CA LEU A 15 -7.64 -1.31 4.20
C LEU A 15 -6.60 -2.11 3.42
N LEU A 16 -5.36 -1.64 3.31
CA LEU A 16 -4.29 -2.43 2.68
C LEU A 16 -4.09 -3.77 3.39
N ARG A 17 -3.98 -3.76 4.72
CA ARG A 17 -3.87 -5.01 5.50
C ARG A 17 -5.10 -5.91 5.36
N GLU A 18 -6.30 -5.33 5.32
CA GLU A 18 -7.54 -6.08 5.08
C GLU A 18 -7.50 -6.75 3.68
N ALA A 19 -7.06 -6.03 2.66
CA ALA A 19 -6.92 -6.56 1.31
C ALA A 19 -5.88 -7.70 1.24
N GLU A 20 -4.76 -7.58 1.95
CA GLU A 20 -3.74 -8.65 2.05
C GLU A 20 -4.31 -9.94 2.65
N VAL A 21 -5.09 -9.82 3.72
CA VAL A 21 -5.77 -10.97 4.34
C VAL A 21 -6.81 -11.58 3.39
N MET A 22 -7.59 -10.75 2.71
CA MET A 22 -8.56 -11.21 1.71
C MET A 22 -7.87 -11.89 0.53
N LEU A 23 -6.73 -11.41 0.06
CA LEU A 23 -6.00 -12.09 -1.01
C LEU A 23 -5.55 -13.49 -0.57
N ALA A 24 -5.05 -13.62 0.67
CA ALA A 24 -4.60 -14.91 1.22
C ALA A 24 -5.74 -15.93 1.38
N MET A 25 -6.95 -15.47 1.70
CA MET A 25 -8.14 -16.32 1.82
C MET A 25 -8.83 -16.62 0.48
N GLN A 26 -8.34 -16.01 -0.61
CA GLN A 26 -8.87 -16.12 -1.97
C GLN A 26 -10.25 -15.46 -2.31
N PRO A 27 -10.90 -14.59 -1.51
CA PRO A 27 -11.97 -13.72 -2.03
C PRO A 27 -11.40 -12.56 -2.86
N HIS A 28 -11.09 -12.83 -4.13
CA HIS A 28 -10.40 -11.89 -5.03
C HIS A 28 -11.19 -10.61 -5.31
N ASP A 29 -12.51 -10.70 -5.46
CA ASP A 29 -13.40 -9.53 -5.60
C ASP A 29 -13.28 -8.59 -4.40
N ALA A 30 -13.37 -9.16 -3.19
CA ALA A 30 -13.24 -8.41 -1.95
C ALA A 30 -11.83 -7.80 -1.81
N ALA A 31 -10.78 -8.56 -2.17
CA ALA A 31 -9.40 -8.09 -2.14
C ALA A 31 -9.18 -6.91 -3.11
N GLY A 32 -9.61 -7.04 -4.38
CA GLY A 32 -9.50 -6.01 -5.41
C GLY A 32 -10.27 -4.73 -5.04
N ARG A 33 -11.52 -4.88 -4.59
CA ARG A 33 -12.34 -3.78 -4.08
C ARG A 33 -11.68 -3.08 -2.88
N THR A 34 -11.14 -3.83 -1.94
CA THR A 34 -10.51 -3.28 -0.74
C THR A 34 -9.19 -2.57 -1.08
N ALA A 35 -8.41 -3.09 -2.02
CA ALA A 35 -7.20 -2.44 -2.55
C ALA A 35 -7.52 -1.10 -3.25
N TYR A 36 -8.62 -1.05 -4.03
CA TYR A 36 -9.12 0.20 -4.58
C TYR A 36 -9.42 1.24 -3.49
N LEU A 37 -10.18 0.85 -2.45
CA LEU A 37 -10.54 1.76 -1.35
C LEU A 37 -9.31 2.23 -0.57
N ALA A 38 -8.30 1.37 -0.40
CA ALA A 38 -7.03 1.76 0.20
C ALA A 38 -6.35 2.88 -0.60
N GLY A 39 -6.27 2.73 -1.93
CA GLY A 39 -5.71 3.77 -2.80
C GLY A 39 -6.57 5.03 -2.88
N PHE A 40 -7.89 4.90 -2.85
CA PHE A 40 -8.82 6.03 -2.81
C PHE A 40 -8.56 6.92 -1.58
N HIS A 41 -8.47 6.32 -0.38
CA HIS A 41 -8.14 7.08 0.82
C HIS A 41 -6.71 7.62 0.83
N ALA A 42 -5.73 6.91 0.27
CA ALA A 42 -4.38 7.44 0.11
C ALA A 42 -4.35 8.69 -0.80
N ALA A 43 -5.16 8.70 -1.87
CA ALA A 43 -5.32 9.86 -2.74
C ALA A 43 -6.03 11.02 -2.04
N GLN A 44 -7.10 10.76 -1.27
CA GLN A 44 -7.76 11.79 -0.45
C GLN A 44 -6.79 12.43 0.55
N ALA A 45 -5.91 11.64 1.18
CA ALA A 45 -4.87 12.16 2.06
C ALA A 45 -3.93 13.13 1.33
N LEU A 46 -3.45 12.76 0.13
CA LEU A 46 -2.58 13.63 -0.66
C LEU A 46 -3.30 14.92 -1.08
N ILE A 47 -4.55 14.83 -1.52
CA ILE A 47 -5.35 15.98 -1.95
C ILE A 47 -5.58 16.94 -0.78
N SER A 48 -5.99 16.41 0.37
CA SER A 48 -6.20 17.19 1.60
C SER A 48 -4.91 17.89 2.02
N GLU A 49 -3.78 17.18 2.04
CA GLU A 49 -2.49 17.77 2.39
C GLU A 49 -2.02 18.87 1.43
N LYS A 50 -2.32 18.73 0.13
CA LYS A 50 -1.84 19.65 -0.91
C LYS A 50 -2.74 20.87 -1.13
N THR A 51 -4.02 20.75 -0.81
CA THR A 51 -5.01 21.76 -1.19
C THR A 51 -5.86 22.27 -0.03
N ASP A 52 -5.75 21.64 1.14
CA ASP A 52 -6.61 21.90 2.30
C ASP A 52 -8.12 21.70 2.00
N ARG A 53 -8.43 20.87 1.00
CA ARG A 53 -9.80 20.53 0.59
C ARG A 53 -10.06 19.04 0.71
N SER A 54 -11.29 18.69 1.08
CA SER A 54 -11.79 17.31 1.05
C SER A 54 -12.59 17.06 -0.23
N VAL A 55 -12.10 16.15 -1.08
CA VAL A 55 -12.82 15.66 -2.26
C VAL A 55 -13.42 14.29 -1.96
N LYS A 56 -14.74 14.14 -2.16
CA LYS A 56 -15.50 12.96 -1.73
C LYS A 56 -15.91 12.02 -2.86
N THR A 57 -15.99 12.53 -4.10
CA THR A 57 -16.48 11.73 -5.23
C THR A 57 -15.34 10.97 -5.90
N HIS A 58 -15.62 9.76 -6.40
CA HIS A 58 -14.64 8.94 -7.13
C HIS A 58 -14.01 9.71 -8.30
N ARG A 59 -14.86 10.34 -9.13
CA ARG A 59 -14.43 11.17 -10.26
C ARG A 59 -13.59 12.37 -9.80
N GLY A 60 -14.01 13.05 -8.73
CA GLY A 60 -13.29 14.20 -8.20
C GLY A 60 -11.91 13.83 -7.68
N VAL A 61 -11.80 12.75 -6.90
CA VAL A 61 -10.50 12.29 -6.37
C VAL A 61 -9.56 11.90 -7.51
N SER A 62 -10.05 11.20 -8.53
CA SER A 62 -9.23 10.84 -9.71
C SER A 62 -8.74 12.07 -10.48
N ALA A 63 -9.63 13.02 -10.76
CA ALA A 63 -9.28 14.24 -11.48
C ALA A 63 -8.26 15.10 -10.71
N GLU A 64 -8.47 15.26 -9.40
CA GLU A 64 -7.58 16.07 -8.57
C GLU A 64 -6.23 15.38 -8.33
N LEU A 65 -6.21 14.06 -8.15
CA LEU A 65 -4.95 13.31 -8.08
C LEU A 65 -4.15 13.49 -9.38
N HIS A 66 -4.79 13.34 -10.53
CA HIS A 66 -4.13 13.52 -11.83
C HIS A 66 -3.57 14.95 -11.96
N ARG A 67 -4.35 15.97 -11.59
CA ARG A 67 -3.93 17.37 -11.63
C ARG A 67 -2.71 17.62 -10.72
N LEU A 68 -2.73 17.10 -9.50
CA LEU A 68 -1.67 17.32 -8.51
C LEU A 68 -0.37 16.55 -8.81
N THR A 69 -0.45 15.47 -9.59
CA THR A 69 0.70 14.57 -9.85
C THR A 69 1.23 14.64 -11.28
N ARG A 70 0.62 15.46 -12.15
CA ARG A 70 0.98 15.55 -13.57
C ARG A 70 2.47 15.82 -13.80
N ASP A 71 3.01 16.80 -13.09
CA ASP A 71 4.38 17.29 -13.26
C ASP A 71 5.32 16.79 -12.15
N ASP A 72 4.86 15.85 -11.33
CA ASP A 72 5.65 15.32 -10.22
C ASP A 72 6.37 14.02 -10.65
N PRO A 73 7.70 14.04 -10.85
CA PRO A 73 8.46 12.88 -11.32
C PRO A 73 8.44 11.70 -10.31
N ARG A 74 7.98 11.92 -9.08
CA ARG A 74 7.80 10.86 -8.08
C ARG A 74 6.61 9.97 -8.39
N PHE A 75 5.67 10.45 -9.20
CA PHE A 75 4.48 9.74 -9.62
C PHE A 75 4.64 9.27 -11.08
N ASP A 76 5.04 8.01 -11.23
CA ASP A 76 5.06 7.39 -12.55
C ASP A 76 3.63 7.24 -13.12
N THR A 77 3.57 6.89 -14.41
CA THR A 77 2.30 6.72 -15.14
C THR A 77 1.45 5.58 -14.54
N GLY A 78 2.07 4.55 -13.98
CA GLY A 78 1.38 3.43 -13.34
C GLY A 78 0.58 3.89 -12.11
N LEU A 79 1.19 4.73 -11.28
CA LEU A 79 0.54 5.35 -10.12
C LEU A 79 -0.59 6.30 -10.53
N ARG A 80 -0.38 7.10 -11.58
CA ARG A 80 -1.39 8.05 -12.07
C ARG A 80 -2.63 7.37 -12.66
N THR A 81 -2.45 6.19 -13.25
CA THR A 81 -3.54 5.39 -13.84
C THR A 81 -4.16 4.40 -12.85
N PHE A 82 -3.53 4.16 -11.69
CA PHE A 82 -3.94 3.17 -10.71
C PHE A 82 -5.41 3.31 -10.29
N LEU A 83 -5.85 4.52 -9.92
CA LEU A 83 -7.24 4.73 -9.48
C LEU A 83 -8.27 4.45 -10.59
N GLY A 84 -7.93 4.76 -11.84
CA GLY A 84 -8.81 4.47 -12.97
C GLY A 84 -8.96 2.96 -13.19
N ARG A 85 -7.83 2.23 -13.20
CA ARG A 85 -7.80 0.77 -13.37
C ARG A 85 -8.48 0.04 -12.22
N THR A 86 -8.16 0.39 -10.98
CA THR A 86 -8.73 -0.29 -9.80
C THR A 86 -10.18 0.08 -9.51
N TYR A 87 -10.68 1.19 -10.03
CA TYR A 87 -12.11 1.48 -10.00
C TYR A 87 -12.92 0.44 -10.80
N GLN A 88 -12.36 -0.11 -11.89
CA GLN A 88 -13.00 -1.20 -12.64
C GLN A 88 -13.15 -2.46 -11.76
N LEU A 89 -12.14 -2.79 -10.95
CA LEU A 89 -12.22 -3.93 -10.02
C LEU A 89 -13.35 -3.76 -8.99
N LYS A 90 -13.53 -2.53 -8.47
CA LYS A 90 -14.68 -2.20 -7.62
C LYS A 90 -15.99 -2.37 -8.40
N GLY A 91 -16.03 -1.93 -9.66
CA GLY A 91 -17.20 -2.05 -10.53
C GLY A 91 -17.63 -3.50 -10.72
N ILE A 92 -16.67 -4.37 -11.07
CA ILE A 92 -16.87 -5.82 -11.20
C ILE A 92 -17.43 -6.38 -9.89
N ALA A 93 -16.71 -6.16 -8.77
CA ALA A 93 -17.07 -6.72 -7.47
C ALA A 93 -18.42 -6.24 -6.90
N ASP A 94 -18.87 -5.02 -7.24
CA ASP A 94 -20.09 -4.44 -6.67
C ASP A 94 -21.33 -4.64 -7.56
N TYR A 95 -21.17 -4.78 -8.88
CA TYR A 95 -22.30 -4.66 -9.82
C TYR A 95 -22.35 -5.73 -10.89
N GLU A 96 -21.22 -6.31 -11.29
CA GLU A 96 -21.24 -7.29 -12.38
C GLU A 96 -21.76 -8.64 -11.87
N THR A 97 -22.46 -9.35 -12.76
CA THR A 97 -23.01 -10.68 -12.48
C THR A 97 -22.87 -11.54 -13.73
N GLY A 98 -22.67 -12.84 -13.55
CA GLY A 98 -22.58 -13.81 -14.63
C GLY A 98 -21.17 -14.37 -14.85
N PRO A 99 -21.01 -15.29 -15.83
CA PRO A 99 -19.74 -15.94 -16.08
C PRO A 99 -18.65 -14.93 -16.47
N GLY A 100 -17.53 -14.94 -15.75
CA GLY A 100 -16.40 -14.04 -15.99
C GLY A 100 -16.50 -12.66 -15.34
N ALA A 101 -17.57 -12.39 -14.58
CA ALA A 101 -17.74 -11.18 -13.77
C ALA A 101 -17.00 -11.27 -12.42
N GLU A 102 -15.77 -11.77 -12.44
CA GLU A 102 -14.95 -11.98 -11.24
C GLU A 102 -13.59 -11.31 -11.41
N VAL A 103 -13.11 -10.68 -10.35
CA VAL A 103 -11.75 -10.17 -10.27
C VAL A 103 -10.79 -11.37 -10.19
N SER A 104 -9.86 -11.45 -11.13
CA SER A 104 -8.87 -12.53 -11.11
C SER A 104 -7.86 -12.35 -9.97
N CYS A 105 -7.23 -13.46 -9.56
CA CYS A 105 -6.13 -13.43 -8.59
C CYS A 105 -4.99 -12.48 -9.04
N GLU A 106 -4.68 -12.48 -10.34
CA GLU A 106 -3.66 -11.60 -10.93
C GLU A 106 -4.03 -10.13 -10.79
N GLN A 107 -5.28 -9.77 -11.11
CA GLN A 107 -5.78 -8.40 -10.98
C GLN A 107 -5.75 -7.90 -9.53
N ALA A 108 -6.20 -8.73 -8.58
CA ALA A 108 -6.13 -8.40 -7.16
C ALA A 108 -4.67 -8.24 -6.70
N THR A 109 -3.79 -9.16 -7.08
CA THR A 109 -2.36 -9.10 -6.74
C THR A 109 -1.67 -7.86 -7.29
N GLU A 110 -1.90 -7.50 -8.56
CA GLU A 110 -1.36 -6.28 -9.17
C GLU A 110 -1.84 -5.02 -8.43
N ALA A 111 -3.12 -4.98 -8.07
CA ALA A 111 -3.69 -3.86 -7.32
C ALA A 111 -3.02 -3.70 -5.95
N LEU A 112 -2.86 -4.79 -5.20
CA LEU A 112 -2.18 -4.79 -3.89
C LEU A 112 -0.71 -4.36 -4.01
N ALA A 113 0.02 -4.93 -4.96
CA ALA A 113 1.43 -4.59 -5.18
C ALA A 113 1.61 -3.10 -5.49
N THR A 114 0.71 -2.53 -6.31
CA THR A 114 0.76 -1.12 -6.66
C THR A 114 0.50 -0.22 -5.46
N ILE A 115 -0.54 -0.49 -4.66
CA ILE A 115 -0.84 0.33 -3.48
C ILE A 115 0.21 0.19 -2.36
N ALA A 116 0.80 -1.00 -2.19
CA ALA A 116 1.90 -1.21 -1.25
C ALA A 116 3.13 -0.36 -1.64
N CYS A 117 3.48 -0.31 -2.93
CA CYS A 117 4.54 0.55 -3.45
C CYS A 117 4.29 2.04 -3.14
N ILE A 118 3.05 2.51 -3.27
CA ILE A 118 2.67 3.89 -2.93
C ILE A 118 2.88 4.17 -1.43
N GLN A 119 2.48 3.25 -0.56
CA GLN A 119 2.56 3.46 0.89
C GLN A 119 3.99 3.41 1.43
N LEU A 120 4.85 2.54 0.88
CA LEU A 120 6.25 2.42 1.30
C LEU A 120 7.05 3.68 0.98
N ARG A 121 6.92 4.23 -0.24
CA ARG A 121 7.64 5.45 -0.66
C ARG A 121 7.34 6.68 0.20
N ARG A 122 6.20 6.71 0.90
CA ARG A 122 5.83 7.81 1.81
C ARG A 122 6.49 7.67 3.19
N SER A 123 6.70 6.43 3.66
CA SER A 123 7.20 6.16 5.01
C SER A 123 8.69 6.51 5.13
N ASP A 124 9.49 6.21 4.12
CA ASP A 124 10.94 6.51 4.11
C ASP A 124 11.22 8.02 4.23
N ARG A 125 10.35 8.86 3.67
CA ARG A 125 10.54 10.32 3.70
C ARG A 125 10.15 11.00 5.01
N MET A 126 9.31 10.38 5.82
CA MET A 126 9.00 10.94 7.15
C MET A 126 10.19 10.80 8.10
N VAL A 127 11.01 9.76 7.90
CA VAL A 127 12.23 9.57 8.68
C VAL A 127 13.26 10.66 8.33
N ASP A 128 13.40 11.04 7.05
CA ASP A 128 14.35 12.08 6.64
C ASP A 128 13.98 13.50 7.10
N ALA A 129 12.69 13.88 6.99
CA ALA A 129 12.24 15.22 7.38
C ALA A 129 12.18 15.42 8.90
N GLY A 130 11.94 14.35 9.67
CA GLY A 130 12.02 14.36 11.13
C GLY A 130 13.45 14.27 11.65
N SER A 131 14.31 13.48 10.98
CA SER A 131 15.72 13.31 11.35
C SER A 131 16.48 14.63 11.25
N ALA A 132 16.33 15.42 10.17
CA ALA A 132 17.05 16.69 10.02
C ALA A 132 16.75 17.72 11.14
N LYS A 133 15.57 17.67 11.77
CA LYS A 133 15.26 18.50 12.96
C LYS A 133 15.65 17.83 14.28
N ALA A 134 15.69 16.50 14.35
CA ALA A 134 16.08 15.76 15.54
C ALA A 134 17.61 15.71 15.73
N THR A 135 18.41 15.70 14.67
CA THR A 135 19.89 15.71 14.79
C THR A 135 20.43 17.03 15.35
N ALA A 136 19.68 18.12 15.24
CA ALA A 136 20.02 19.39 15.90
C ALA A 136 19.76 19.38 17.41
N SER A 137 19.01 18.39 17.94
CA SER A 137 18.66 18.29 19.37
C SER A 137 19.26 17.06 20.06
N ILE A 138 19.60 16.00 19.30
CA ILE A 138 20.16 14.74 19.82
C ILE A 138 21.70 14.75 19.90
N SER A 139 22.35 15.92 19.85
CA SER A 139 23.73 16.06 20.36
C SER A 139 23.77 16.04 21.91
N ALA A 140 22.61 16.02 22.59
CA ALA A 140 22.53 16.12 24.05
C ALA A 140 22.12 14.85 24.81
N MET A 141 21.62 13.78 24.18
CA MET A 141 21.19 12.57 24.93
C MET A 141 21.34 11.25 24.18
N GLY A 142 22.15 10.37 24.76
CA GLY A 142 21.79 8.97 25.03
C GLY A 142 21.44 8.05 23.86
N LYS A 143 22.35 7.11 23.58
CA LYS A 143 22.25 6.02 22.59
C LYS A 143 20.95 5.21 22.69
N TYR A 144 20.03 5.38 21.73
CA TYR A 144 18.98 4.39 21.45
C TYR A 144 19.10 3.88 20.01
N ARG A 145 19.04 2.56 19.87
CA ARG A 145 19.24 1.82 18.61
C ARG A 145 17.88 1.47 18.02
N THR A 146 17.52 2.04 16.87
CA THR A 146 16.31 1.68 16.12
C THR A 146 16.58 0.50 15.19
N ARG A 147 15.63 -0.44 15.12
CA ARG A 147 15.69 -1.61 14.21
C ARG A 147 15.31 -1.19 12.80
N SER A 148 16.20 -1.46 11.85
CA SER A 148 15.94 -1.41 10.41
C SER A 148 15.13 -2.64 9.99
N SER A 149 14.08 -2.44 9.22
CA SER A 149 13.36 -3.51 8.50
C SER A 149 13.62 -3.30 7.02
N THR A 150 14.45 -4.15 6.41
CA THR A 150 14.68 -4.17 4.97
C THR A 150 13.53 -4.89 4.28
N TRP A 151 12.83 -4.19 3.38
CA TRP A 151 11.87 -4.78 2.46
C TRP A 151 12.44 -4.75 1.05
N THR A 152 12.58 -5.92 0.42
CA THR A 152 13.04 -6.05 -0.96
C THR A 152 11.88 -5.74 -1.91
N LEU A 153 11.98 -4.65 -2.64
CA LEU A 153 10.98 -4.22 -3.62
C LEU A 153 11.01 -5.16 -4.83
N CYS A 154 10.01 -6.02 -4.98
CA CYS A 154 9.82 -6.82 -6.19
C CYS A 154 9.38 -5.87 -7.32
N LYS A 155 10.26 -5.61 -8.30
CA LYS A 155 9.86 -4.86 -9.50
C LYS A 155 8.86 -5.73 -10.27
N PRO A 156 7.65 -5.24 -10.58
CA PRO A 156 6.76 -5.95 -11.49
C PRO A 156 7.50 -6.10 -12.82
N THR A 157 7.70 -7.34 -13.26
CA THR A 157 8.36 -7.63 -14.52
C THR A 157 7.41 -7.18 -15.64
N PRO A 158 7.83 -6.31 -16.57
CA PRO A 158 6.96 -5.90 -17.66
C PRO A 158 6.57 -7.13 -18.49
N GLY A 159 5.26 -7.38 -18.54
CA GLY A 159 4.66 -8.56 -19.17
C GLY A 159 5.13 -8.75 -20.61
N ARG A 160 5.83 -9.86 -20.84
CA ARG A 160 6.19 -10.36 -22.16
C ARG A 160 4.95 -11.06 -22.74
N ARG A 161 4.22 -10.40 -23.64
CA ARG A 161 3.19 -11.06 -24.46
C ARG A 161 3.86 -12.07 -25.42
N ARG A 162 3.69 -13.38 -25.19
CA ARG A 162 3.39 -14.40 -26.22
C ARG A 162 3.55 -15.83 -25.69
N GLY A 163 2.62 -16.69 -26.13
CA GLY A 163 2.89 -18.11 -26.37
C GLY A 163 2.40 -19.05 -25.28
N LEU A 164 1.27 -19.69 -25.55
CA LEU A 164 0.82 -20.91 -24.89
C LEU A 164 1.91 -21.99 -25.06
N GLU A 165 2.50 -22.46 -23.96
CA GLU A 165 2.95 -23.85 -23.79
C GLU A 165 3.34 -24.10 -22.33
N GLY A 166 2.70 -25.09 -21.72
CA GLY A 166 2.77 -25.36 -20.29
C GLY A 166 4.18 -25.72 -19.82
N LYS A 167 4.60 -25.08 -18.73
CA LYS A 167 5.69 -25.57 -17.87
C LYS A 167 5.26 -25.52 -16.40
N PRO A 168 5.72 -26.47 -15.58
CA PRO A 168 5.24 -26.65 -14.21
C PRO A 168 5.59 -25.45 -13.34
N VAL A 169 4.64 -25.06 -12.49
CA VAL A 169 4.75 -23.95 -11.54
C VAL A 169 5.73 -24.36 -10.44
N ASN A 170 6.82 -23.63 -10.30
CA ASN A 170 7.74 -23.82 -9.18
C ASN A 170 7.06 -23.37 -7.88
N THR A 171 6.75 -24.33 -7.01
CA THR A 171 6.35 -24.08 -5.63
C THR A 171 7.54 -23.49 -4.86
N VAL A 172 7.43 -22.22 -4.44
CA VAL A 172 8.39 -21.61 -3.52
C VAL A 172 7.85 -21.75 -2.10
N THR A 173 8.45 -22.66 -1.33
CA THR A 173 8.17 -22.79 0.11
C THR A 173 8.93 -21.70 0.86
N ILE A 174 8.20 -20.76 1.46
CA ILE A 174 8.78 -19.74 2.35
C ILE A 174 8.84 -20.34 3.75
N GLY A 175 10.06 -20.62 4.22
CA GLY A 175 10.31 -21.05 5.60
C GLY A 175 10.07 -19.91 6.58
N VAL A 176 9.15 -20.11 7.53
CA VAL A 176 8.92 -19.19 8.65
C VAL A 176 9.92 -19.57 9.75
N SER A 177 10.97 -18.78 9.93
CA SER A 177 11.93 -19.01 11.02
C SER A 177 11.36 -18.59 12.38
N ASP A 178 11.70 -19.39 13.38
CA ASP A 178 11.21 -19.41 14.76
C ASP A 178 11.12 -18.07 15.49
N ILE A 179 9.96 -17.85 16.14
CA ILE A 179 9.80 -16.87 17.22
C ILE A 179 10.36 -17.49 18.50
N LYS A 180 11.62 -17.18 18.84
CA LYS A 180 12.17 -17.51 20.17
C LYS A 180 11.44 -16.69 21.25
N ALA A 181 10.78 -17.39 22.17
CA ALA A 181 10.15 -16.81 23.36
C ALA A 181 11.16 -16.04 24.22
N ILE A 182 10.85 -14.77 24.51
CA ILE A 182 11.63 -13.94 25.44
C ILE A 182 11.25 -14.37 26.87
N LYS A 183 12.14 -15.15 27.50
CA LYS A 183 12.03 -15.55 28.91
C LYS A 183 12.28 -14.33 29.80
N ARG A 184 11.24 -13.78 30.42
CA ARG A 184 11.37 -12.71 31.43
C ARG A 184 12.07 -13.27 32.68
N ARG A 185 13.13 -12.61 33.14
CA ARG A 185 13.75 -12.88 34.45
C ARG A 185 12.76 -12.46 35.56
N PRO A 186 12.55 -13.26 36.62
CA PRO A 186 11.85 -12.78 37.80
C PRO A 186 12.72 -11.74 38.52
N ALA A 187 12.11 -10.63 38.90
CA ALA A 187 12.69 -9.66 39.81
C ALA A 187 12.84 -10.33 41.19
N GLY A 188 14.07 -10.46 41.67
CA GLY A 188 14.34 -10.88 43.04
C GLY A 188 13.72 -9.90 44.03
N ARG A 189 13.04 -10.43 45.04
CA ARG A 189 12.72 -9.72 46.28
C ARG A 189 13.77 -10.06 47.32
N ALA A 190 14.12 -9.02 48.08
CA ALA A 190 15.05 -8.98 49.19
C ALA A 190 14.72 -9.98 50.31
#